data_AF-A0A1Y5GZS8-F1
#
_entry.id   AF-A0A1Y5GZS8-F1
#
_cell.length_a   1.000
_cell.length_b   1.000
_cell.length_c   1.000
_cell.angle_alpha   90.00
_cell.angle_beta   90.00
_cell.angle_gamma   90.00
#
_symmetry.space_group_name_H-M   'P 1'
#
loop_
_entity.id
_entity.type
_entity.pdbx_description
1 polymer ?
#
loop_
_entity_poly.entity_id
_entity_poly.type
_entity_poly.pdbx_seq_one_letter_code
_entity_poly.pdbx_strand_id
1 'polypeptide(L)'
;MNKFATNMLVLGLLFLAPLSYAKGVAWSDLSLSEQQVLQSYQDRWSALEPGQQQKLQKGAARWESMPADKKALMQKRFKHWNNLPDERKVALRKRFRNFQSLPAEDRKRLRKKHQWYKSLPKERRQTLRKRWQKLPKAEKEAMRERWLKMSPQERRALRKRHKSMTPEQRKKMRSTFDRIPKES
;
A
#
# COMPACT_ATOMS: atom_id res chain seq x y z
N MET A 1 -25.68 12.51 12.91
CA MET A 1 -25.18 12.78 11.54
C MET A 1 -23.78 12.17 11.35
N ASN A 2 -23.67 10.86 11.10
CA ASN A 2 -22.39 10.21 10.80
C ASN A 2 -22.29 9.88 9.30
N LYS A 3 -22.25 10.91 8.45
CA LYS A 3 -21.98 10.78 6.99
C LYS A 3 -20.52 10.32 6.69
N PHE A 4 -19.73 10.00 7.73
CA PHE A 4 -18.29 9.78 7.65
C PHE A 4 -17.90 8.32 7.32
N ALA A 5 -18.74 7.36 7.68
CA ALA A 5 -18.47 5.94 7.42
C ALA A 5 -18.84 5.53 5.97
N THR A 6 -19.70 6.32 5.34
CA THR A 6 -20.26 6.12 4.00
C THR A 6 -19.24 5.90 2.90
N ASN A 7 -18.15 6.68 2.89
CA ASN A 7 -17.16 6.60 1.82
C ASN A 7 -15.88 5.86 2.25
N MET A 8 -15.86 5.30 3.47
CA MET A 8 -14.68 4.64 4.03
C MET A 8 -14.39 3.27 3.38
N LEU A 9 -15.40 2.65 2.77
CA LEU A 9 -15.35 1.24 2.41
C LEU A 9 -14.99 0.91 0.95
N VAL A 10 -14.96 1.91 0.07
CA VAL A 10 -14.62 1.69 -1.35
C VAL A 10 -13.11 1.73 -1.62
N LEU A 11 -12.28 1.97 -0.60
CA LEU A 11 -10.86 2.24 -0.81
C LEU A 11 -9.88 1.22 -0.24
N GLY A 12 -10.10 -0.06 -0.57
CA GLY A 12 -9.03 -1.04 -0.46
C GLY A 12 -9.51 -2.48 -0.58
N LEU A 13 -9.87 -2.91 -1.80
CA LEU A 13 -9.76 -4.28 -2.36
C LEU A 13 -10.82 -4.53 -3.44
N LEU A 14 -10.57 -3.96 -4.62
CA LEU A 14 -11.25 -4.33 -5.86
C LEU A 14 -10.39 -5.35 -6.62
N PHE A 15 -11.02 -6.49 -6.95
CA PHE A 15 -10.61 -7.64 -7.80
C PHE A 15 -9.66 -8.68 -7.18
N LEU A 16 -9.79 -10.00 -7.39
CA LEU A 16 -10.75 -10.87 -8.10
C LEU A 16 -10.65 -12.23 -7.35
N ALA A 17 -11.77 -12.82 -6.92
CA ALA A 17 -11.81 -14.17 -6.33
C ALA A 17 -12.89 -14.97 -7.07
N PRO A 18 -12.81 -16.31 -7.13
CA PRO A 18 -13.78 -17.11 -7.85
C PRO A 18 -15.19 -16.81 -7.34
N LEU A 19 -16.17 -16.82 -8.26
CA LEU A 19 -17.60 -16.74 -7.97
C LEU A 19 -18.02 -17.99 -7.20
N SER A 20 -17.69 -18.06 -5.92
CA SER A 20 -18.46 -18.87 -4.99
C SER A 20 -19.78 -18.15 -4.79
N TYR A 21 -20.91 -18.82 -5.02
CA TYR A 21 -22.24 -18.40 -4.58
C TYR A 21 -22.23 -18.35 -3.04
N ALA A 22 -21.58 -17.32 -2.50
CA ALA A 22 -21.68 -17.00 -1.09
C ALA A 22 -23.08 -16.41 -0.89
N LYS A 23 -23.84 -16.96 0.06
CA LYS A 23 -25.04 -16.28 0.54
C LYS A 23 -24.64 -14.86 0.97
N GLY A 24 -25.31 -13.87 0.41
CA GLY A 24 -25.17 -12.47 0.81
C GLY A 24 -25.51 -12.30 2.29
N VAL A 25 -25.02 -11.23 2.89
CA VAL A 25 -25.36 -10.88 4.28
C VAL A 25 -26.59 -9.98 4.22
N ALA A 26 -27.70 -10.38 4.83
CA ALA A 26 -28.88 -9.54 4.85
C ALA A 26 -28.61 -8.29 5.70
N TRP A 27 -29.24 -7.16 5.34
CA TRP A 27 -29.10 -5.92 6.13
C TRP A 27 -29.54 -6.11 7.59
N SER A 28 -30.58 -6.93 7.81
CA SER A 28 -31.09 -7.31 9.12
C SER A 28 -30.11 -8.13 9.97
N ASP A 29 -29.16 -8.82 9.34
CA ASP A 29 -28.19 -9.68 10.03
C ASP A 29 -26.98 -8.90 10.54
N LEU A 30 -26.85 -7.63 10.13
CA LEU A 30 -25.84 -6.71 10.64
C LEU A 30 -26.22 -6.29 12.06
N SER A 31 -25.23 -6.19 12.95
CA SER A 31 -25.46 -5.61 14.29
C SER A 31 -25.91 -4.15 14.16
N LEU A 32 -26.59 -3.60 15.18
CA LEU A 32 -27.04 -2.20 15.19
C LEU A 32 -25.87 -1.21 14.94
N SER A 33 -24.72 -1.53 15.49
CA SER A 33 -23.49 -0.76 15.33
C SER A 33 -22.96 -0.85 13.90
N GLU A 34 -23.01 -2.03 13.28
CA GLU A 34 -22.61 -2.23 11.87
C GLU A 34 -23.55 -1.50 10.91
N GLN A 35 -24.86 -1.56 11.17
CA GLN A 35 -25.87 -0.81 10.42
C GLN A 35 -25.60 0.69 10.52
N GLN A 36 -25.29 1.21 11.71
CA GLN A 36 -24.98 2.63 11.90
C GLN A 36 -23.72 3.07 11.12
N VAL A 37 -22.70 2.22 11.06
CA VAL A 37 -21.49 2.47 10.25
C VAL A 37 -21.80 2.37 8.76
N LEU A 38 -22.67 1.46 8.36
CA LEU A 38 -22.99 1.19 6.96
C LEU A 38 -24.21 1.96 6.45
N GLN A 39 -24.82 2.82 7.25
CA GLN A 39 -26.16 3.40 7.03
C GLN A 39 -26.41 3.92 5.61
N SER A 40 -25.42 4.58 5.02
CA SER A 40 -25.50 5.11 3.65
C SER A 40 -25.48 4.07 2.52
N TYR A 41 -25.25 2.81 2.85
CA TYR A 41 -25.37 1.69 1.93
C TYR A 41 -26.73 1.01 2.04
N GLN A 42 -27.57 1.35 3.03
CA GLN A 42 -28.85 0.69 3.30
C GLN A 42 -29.70 0.54 2.03
N ASP A 43 -29.97 1.65 1.34
CA ASP A 43 -30.85 1.69 0.17
C ASP A 43 -30.34 0.85 -1.00
N ARG A 44 -29.02 0.67 -1.10
CA ARG A 44 -28.38 -0.11 -2.18
C ARG A 44 -27.83 -1.45 -1.70
N TRP A 45 -28.04 -1.84 -0.45
CA TRP A 45 -27.32 -2.96 0.16
C TRP A 45 -27.60 -4.28 -0.55
N SER A 46 -28.88 -4.50 -0.88
CA SER A 46 -29.35 -5.66 -1.64
C SER A 46 -28.81 -5.70 -3.07
N ALA A 47 -28.47 -4.54 -3.66
CA ALA A 47 -27.87 -4.44 -4.99
C ALA A 47 -26.35 -4.67 -5.00
N LEU A 48 -25.73 -4.84 -3.84
CA LEU A 48 -24.30 -5.14 -3.74
C LEU A 48 -24.06 -6.64 -3.91
N GLU A 49 -22.99 -6.98 -4.61
CA GLU A 49 -22.55 -8.37 -4.72
C GLU A 49 -22.29 -8.98 -3.32
N PRO A 50 -22.58 -10.27 -3.10
CA PRO A 50 -22.36 -10.93 -1.79
C PRO A 50 -20.94 -10.73 -1.24
N GLY A 51 -19.93 -10.79 -2.13
CA GLY A 51 -18.53 -10.53 -1.76
C GLY A 51 -18.26 -9.08 -1.35
N GLN A 52 -19.03 -8.11 -1.84
CA GLN A 52 -18.97 -6.71 -1.40
C GLN A 52 -19.65 -6.55 -0.03
N GLN A 53 -20.84 -7.11 0.15
CA GLN A 53 -21.56 -7.10 1.44
C GLN A 53 -20.68 -7.64 2.58
N GLN A 54 -20.03 -8.80 2.37
CA GLN A 54 -19.13 -9.39 3.37
C GLN A 54 -17.90 -8.52 3.66
N LYS A 55 -17.35 -7.82 2.66
CA LYS A 55 -16.22 -6.89 2.86
C LYS A 55 -16.65 -5.66 3.66
N LEU A 56 -17.84 -5.15 3.38
CA LEU A 56 -18.44 -4.01 4.07
C LEU A 56 -18.67 -4.34 5.55
N GLN A 57 -19.33 -5.47 5.82
CA GLN A 57 -19.52 -5.97 7.18
C GLN A 57 -18.20 -6.14 7.94
N LYS A 58 -17.22 -6.86 7.37
CA LYS A 58 -15.89 -7.03 8.00
C LYS A 58 -15.17 -5.70 8.24
N GLY A 59 -15.42 -4.70 7.39
CA GLY A 59 -14.92 -3.34 7.56
C GLY A 59 -15.58 -2.61 8.74
N ALA A 60 -16.90 -2.74 8.87
CA ALA A 60 -17.68 -2.19 9.98
C ALA A 60 -17.29 -2.81 11.32
N ALA A 61 -17.25 -4.15 11.43
CA ALA A 61 -16.79 -4.84 12.63
C ALA A 61 -15.37 -4.39 13.06
N ARG A 62 -14.44 -4.23 12.11
CA ARG A 62 -13.09 -3.73 12.39
C ARG A 62 -13.08 -2.27 12.82
N TRP A 63 -13.97 -1.45 12.25
CA TRP A 63 -14.11 -0.05 12.65
C TRP A 63 -14.55 0.01 14.11
N GLU A 64 -15.55 -0.78 14.48
CA GLU A 64 -16.11 -0.81 15.82
C GLU A 64 -15.11 -1.25 16.88
N SER A 65 -14.39 -2.34 16.60
CA SER A 65 -13.34 -2.88 17.48
C SER A 65 -12.10 -1.97 17.58
N MET A 66 -12.08 -0.84 16.87
CA MET A 66 -10.94 0.06 16.85
C MET A 66 -10.98 1.04 18.04
N PRO A 67 -9.89 1.19 18.80
CA PRO A 67 -9.77 2.21 19.85
C PRO A 67 -9.99 3.64 19.33
N ALA A 68 -10.44 4.54 20.21
CA ALA A 68 -10.84 5.90 19.84
C ALA A 68 -9.72 6.72 19.18
N ASP A 69 -8.47 6.59 19.65
CA ASP A 69 -7.29 7.23 19.08
C ASP A 69 -7.04 6.77 17.63
N LYS A 70 -7.18 5.46 17.37
CA LYS A 70 -7.05 4.88 16.03
C LYS A 70 -8.21 5.28 15.12
N LYS A 71 -9.44 5.34 15.64
CA LYS A 71 -10.61 5.87 14.91
C LYS A 71 -10.37 7.32 14.47
N ALA A 72 -9.90 8.19 15.39
CA ALA A 72 -9.57 9.58 15.08
C ALA A 72 -8.45 9.70 14.02
N LEU A 73 -7.41 8.86 14.12
CA LEU A 73 -6.34 8.81 13.11
C LEU A 73 -6.87 8.39 11.73
N MET A 74 -7.77 7.40 11.67
CA MET A 74 -8.38 6.96 10.41
C MET A 74 -9.28 8.06 9.82
N GLN A 75 -10.07 8.75 10.64
CA GLN A 75 -10.89 9.90 10.20
C GLN A 75 -10.02 10.98 9.56
N LYS A 76 -8.88 11.35 10.18
CA LYS A 76 -7.94 12.32 9.61
C LYS A 76 -7.40 11.87 8.25
N ARG A 77 -6.99 10.59 8.13
CA ARG A 77 -6.50 10.02 6.86
C ARG A 77 -7.59 10.02 5.78
N PHE A 78 -8.82 9.75 6.17
CA PHE A 78 -9.96 9.72 5.28
C PHE A 78 -10.31 11.11 4.76
N LYS A 79 -10.35 12.12 5.64
CA LYS A 79 -10.51 13.52 5.23
C LYS A 79 -9.43 13.94 4.23
N HIS A 80 -8.17 13.59 4.51
CA HIS A 80 -7.09 13.84 3.56
C HIS A 80 -7.31 13.14 2.22
N TRP A 81 -7.72 11.86 2.22
CA TRP A 81 -8.00 11.10 1.01
C TRP A 81 -9.11 11.73 0.16
N ASN A 82 -10.23 12.15 0.76
CA ASN A 82 -11.34 12.76 0.04
C ASN A 82 -10.93 14.07 -0.64
N ASN A 83 -10.07 14.84 0.02
CA ASN A 83 -9.54 16.10 -0.49
C ASN A 83 -8.44 15.92 -1.55
N LEU A 84 -8.02 14.69 -1.88
CA LEU A 84 -7.09 14.47 -2.98
C LEU A 84 -7.81 14.68 -4.33
N PRO A 85 -7.13 15.26 -5.34
CA PRO A 85 -7.62 15.27 -6.71
C PRO A 85 -7.83 13.84 -7.23
N ASP A 86 -8.82 13.65 -8.11
CA ASP A 86 -9.22 12.31 -8.55
C ASP A 86 -8.10 11.58 -9.32
N GLU A 87 -7.30 12.29 -10.11
CA GLU A 87 -6.10 11.73 -10.74
C GLU A 87 -5.12 11.15 -9.70
N ARG A 88 -4.95 11.85 -8.57
CA ARG A 88 -4.08 11.39 -7.47
C ARG A 88 -4.69 10.17 -6.79
N LYS A 89 -6.02 10.15 -6.59
CA LYS A 89 -6.73 8.98 -6.09
C LYS A 89 -6.53 7.76 -7.00
N VAL A 90 -6.70 7.92 -8.31
CA VAL A 90 -6.50 6.85 -9.31
C VAL A 90 -5.06 6.35 -9.29
N ALA A 91 -4.08 7.24 -9.29
CA ALA A 91 -2.66 6.86 -9.23
C ALA A 91 -2.32 6.09 -7.95
N LEU A 92 -2.86 6.50 -6.80
CA LEU A 92 -2.66 5.81 -5.53
C LEU A 92 -3.35 4.44 -5.49
N ARG A 93 -4.58 4.32 -6.02
CA ARG A 93 -5.27 3.03 -6.18
C ARG A 93 -4.46 2.07 -7.06
N LYS A 94 -3.92 2.54 -8.18
CA LYS A 94 -3.05 1.73 -9.07
C LYS A 94 -1.80 1.24 -8.33
N ARG A 95 -1.11 2.14 -7.61
CA ARG A 95 0.06 1.78 -6.79
C ARG A 95 -0.28 0.76 -5.71
N PHE A 96 -1.43 0.90 -5.06
CA PHE A 96 -1.89 -0.04 -4.04
C PHE A 96 -2.19 -1.42 -4.63
N ARG A 97 -2.87 -1.49 -5.78
CA ARG A 97 -3.09 -2.77 -6.49
C ARG A 97 -1.77 -3.45 -6.85
N ASN A 98 -0.82 -2.70 -7.40
CA ASN A 98 0.52 -3.23 -7.71
C ASN A 98 1.26 -3.72 -6.46
N PHE A 99 1.05 -3.09 -5.31
CA PHE A 99 1.61 -3.57 -4.05
C PHE A 99 0.90 -4.84 -3.57
N GLN A 100 -0.42 -4.94 -3.72
CA GLN A 100 -1.18 -6.12 -3.32
C GLN A 100 -0.90 -7.34 -4.17
N SER A 101 -0.58 -7.17 -5.46
CA SER A 101 -0.20 -8.25 -6.37
C SER A 101 1.20 -8.81 -6.10
N LEU A 102 2.01 -8.16 -5.25
CA LEU A 102 3.30 -8.71 -4.84
C LEU A 102 3.13 -9.98 -3.98
N PRO A 103 4.03 -10.96 -4.12
CA PRO A 103 4.10 -12.11 -3.20
C PRO A 103 4.13 -11.67 -1.73
N ALA A 104 3.55 -12.47 -0.82
CA ALA A 104 3.44 -12.12 0.60
C ALA A 104 4.78 -11.73 1.24
N GLU A 105 5.86 -12.45 0.92
CA GLU A 105 7.21 -12.16 1.39
C GLU A 105 7.78 -10.84 0.86
N ASP A 106 7.43 -10.48 -0.37
CA ASP A 106 7.81 -9.21 -0.98
C ASP A 106 7.09 -8.04 -0.31
N ARG A 107 5.79 -8.20 -0.03
CA ARG A 107 5.00 -7.23 0.73
C ARG A 107 5.54 -7.04 2.14
N LYS A 108 5.84 -8.14 2.86
CA LYS A 108 6.41 -8.12 4.22
C LYS A 108 7.76 -7.40 4.23
N ARG A 109 8.62 -7.69 3.27
CA ARG A 109 9.93 -7.02 3.12
C ARG A 109 9.77 -5.53 2.86
N LEU A 110 8.86 -5.12 1.97
CA LEU A 110 8.66 -3.70 1.67
C LEU A 110 8.14 -2.94 2.89
N ARG A 111 7.20 -3.54 3.65
CA ARG A 111 6.71 -2.98 4.92
C ARG A 111 7.85 -2.78 5.92
N LYS A 112 8.73 -3.78 6.11
CA LYS A 112 9.90 -3.67 6.99
C LYS A 112 10.86 -2.56 6.55
N LYS A 113 11.16 -2.47 5.24
CA LYS A 113 12.00 -1.39 4.70
C LYS A 113 11.39 -0.01 4.92
N HIS A 114 10.08 0.13 4.75
CA HIS A 114 9.36 1.38 4.99
C HIS A 114 9.37 1.77 6.47
N GLN A 115 9.16 0.81 7.37
CA GLN A 115 9.26 1.01 8.82
C GLN A 115 10.67 1.47 9.22
N TRP A 116 11.70 0.79 8.74
CA TRP A 116 13.10 1.22 8.94
C TRP A 116 13.34 2.63 8.40
N TYR A 117 12.87 2.94 7.19
CA TYR A 117 13.03 4.28 6.63
C TYR A 117 12.34 5.35 7.50
N LYS A 118 11.15 5.05 8.04
CA LYS A 118 10.42 5.93 8.96
C LYS A 118 11.09 6.11 10.31
N SER A 119 11.84 5.11 10.79
CA SER A 119 12.58 5.20 12.06
C SER A 119 13.89 5.97 11.94
N LEU A 120 14.33 6.33 10.73
CA LEU A 120 15.54 7.14 10.54
C LEU A 120 15.32 8.59 11.02
N PRO A 121 16.36 9.21 11.63
CA PRO A 121 16.36 10.64 11.92
C PRO A 121 16.00 11.49 10.69
N LYS A 122 15.37 12.65 10.91
CA LYS A 122 14.84 13.52 9.84
C LYS A 122 15.94 13.88 8.85
N GLU A 123 17.14 14.18 9.34
CA GLU A 123 18.34 14.58 8.59
C GLU A 123 18.77 13.43 7.67
N ARG A 124 18.85 12.21 8.21
CA ARG A 124 19.17 11.01 7.42
C ARG A 124 18.14 10.75 6.33
N ARG A 125 16.83 10.88 6.62
CA ARG A 125 15.77 10.76 5.60
C ARG A 125 15.90 11.83 4.52
N GLN A 126 16.20 13.07 4.90
CA GLN A 126 16.41 14.16 3.94
C GLN A 126 17.61 13.89 3.04
N THR A 127 18.73 13.43 3.56
CA THR A 127 19.91 13.07 2.76
C THR A 127 19.60 11.96 1.76
N LEU A 128 18.91 10.90 2.20
CA LEU A 128 18.49 9.81 1.30
C LEU A 128 17.55 10.32 0.19
N ARG A 129 16.59 11.18 0.54
CA ARG A 129 15.66 11.79 -0.43
C ARG A 129 16.39 12.69 -1.43
N LYS A 130 17.29 13.57 -0.97
CA LYS A 130 18.09 14.44 -1.82
C LYS A 130 18.95 13.63 -2.78
N ARG A 131 19.63 12.58 -2.29
CA ARG A 131 20.41 11.67 -3.14
C ARG A 131 19.52 11.04 -4.22
N TRP A 132 18.35 10.51 -3.85
CA TRP A 132 17.42 9.92 -4.82
C TRP A 132 16.88 10.95 -5.83
N GLN A 133 16.61 12.19 -5.40
CA GLN A 133 16.16 13.25 -6.30
C GLN A 133 17.24 13.65 -7.31
N LYS A 134 18.51 13.71 -6.89
CA LYS A 134 19.66 14.06 -7.74
C LYS A 134 19.97 13.03 -8.84
N LEU A 135 19.55 11.76 -8.68
CA LEU A 135 19.74 10.75 -9.73
C LEU A 135 18.95 11.14 -11.00
N PRO A 136 19.58 11.21 -12.19
CA PRO A 136 18.90 11.42 -13.46
C PRO A 136 17.79 10.40 -13.72
N LYS A 137 16.78 10.78 -14.52
CA LYS A 137 15.66 9.90 -14.87
C LYS A 137 16.17 8.61 -15.56
N ALA A 138 17.08 8.74 -16.52
CA ALA A 138 17.68 7.61 -17.22
C ALA A 138 18.37 6.63 -16.26
N GLU A 139 19.08 7.13 -15.24
CA GLU A 139 19.74 6.28 -14.24
C GLU A 139 18.71 5.53 -13.38
N LYS A 140 17.64 6.21 -12.95
CA LYS A 140 16.52 5.57 -12.23
C LYS A 140 15.85 4.49 -13.07
N GLU A 141 15.69 4.72 -14.37
CA GLU A 141 15.09 3.78 -15.32
C GLU A 141 16.00 2.58 -15.54
N ALA A 142 17.31 2.79 -15.77
CA ALA A 142 18.30 1.72 -15.90
C ALA A 142 18.36 0.85 -14.64
N MET A 143 18.33 1.45 -13.44
CA MET A 143 18.25 0.70 -12.18
C MET A 143 16.97 -0.15 -12.09
N ARG A 144 15.83 0.39 -12.52
CA ARG A 144 14.55 -0.31 -12.54
C ARG A 144 14.55 -1.45 -13.55
N GLU A 145 15.02 -1.20 -14.76
CA GLU A 145 15.09 -2.18 -15.84
C GLU A 145 16.01 -3.33 -15.46
N ARG A 146 17.20 -3.03 -14.93
CA ARG A 146 18.10 -4.06 -14.39
C ARG A 146 17.41 -4.90 -13.33
N TRP A 147 16.67 -4.27 -12.40
CA TRP A 147 15.92 -5.02 -11.38
C TRP A 147 14.84 -5.92 -11.99
N LEU A 148 14.13 -5.44 -13.03
CA LEU A 148 13.10 -6.20 -13.74
C LEU A 148 13.69 -7.39 -14.50
N LYS A 149 14.84 -7.21 -15.16
CA LYS A 149 15.59 -8.26 -15.87
C LYS A 149 16.17 -9.32 -14.94
N MET A 150 16.49 -8.96 -13.68
CA MET A 150 17.02 -9.95 -12.74
C MET A 150 15.99 -11.03 -12.37
N SER A 151 16.40 -12.28 -12.47
CA SER A 151 15.64 -13.44 -12.00
C SER A 151 15.49 -13.42 -10.46
N PRO A 152 14.49 -14.13 -9.90
CA PRO A 152 14.36 -14.27 -8.46
C PRO A 152 15.64 -14.81 -7.77
N GLN A 153 16.40 -15.69 -8.45
CA GLN A 153 17.65 -16.25 -7.95
C GLN A 153 18.77 -15.22 -7.94
N GLU A 154 18.93 -14.43 -9.01
CA GLU A 154 19.91 -13.33 -9.08
C GLU A 154 19.62 -12.27 -8.01
N ARG A 155 18.34 -11.91 -7.82
CA ARG A 155 17.92 -11.01 -6.73
C ARG A 155 18.22 -11.59 -5.34
N ARG A 156 18.16 -12.92 -5.17
CA ARG A 156 18.54 -13.59 -3.90
C ARG A 156 20.06 -13.56 -3.71
N ALA A 157 20.85 -13.86 -4.73
CA ALA A 157 22.31 -13.84 -4.71
C ALA A 157 22.85 -12.43 -4.40
N LEU A 158 22.35 -11.40 -5.10
CA LEU A 158 22.71 -10.00 -4.85
C LEU A 158 22.43 -9.60 -3.40
N ARG A 159 21.32 -10.07 -2.82
CA ARG A 159 20.99 -9.81 -1.42
C ARG A 159 21.94 -10.51 -0.46
N LYS A 160 22.27 -11.79 -0.70
CA LYS A 160 23.26 -12.53 0.11
C LYS A 160 24.61 -11.83 0.07
N ARG A 161 25.08 -11.45 -1.12
CA ARG A 161 26.30 -10.67 -1.34
C ARG A 161 26.30 -9.34 -0.59
N HIS A 162 25.21 -8.56 -0.68
CA HIS A 162 25.12 -7.30 0.06
C HIS A 162 25.15 -7.50 1.59
N LYS A 163 24.59 -8.61 2.10
CA LYS A 163 24.64 -8.92 3.54
C LYS A 163 26.05 -9.25 4.02
N SER A 164 26.81 -10.02 3.24
CA SER A 164 28.19 -10.42 3.59
C SER A 164 29.24 -9.32 3.37
N MET A 165 28.90 -8.24 2.65
CA MET A 165 29.81 -7.11 2.44
C MET A 165 29.96 -6.21 3.67
N THR A 166 31.17 -5.68 3.87
CA THR A 166 31.47 -4.61 4.84
C THR A 166 30.83 -3.28 4.43
N PRO A 167 30.67 -2.29 5.35
CA PRO A 167 30.18 -0.96 5.00
C PRO A 167 30.96 -0.30 3.85
N GLU A 168 32.29 -0.45 3.83
CA GLU A 168 33.15 0.08 2.77
C GLU A 168 32.95 -0.66 1.44
N GLN A 169 32.86 -1.99 1.45
CA GLN A 169 32.54 -2.77 0.25
C GLN A 169 31.16 -2.41 -0.32
N ARG A 170 30.16 -2.19 0.54
CA ARG A 170 28.83 -1.71 0.12
C ARG A 170 28.88 -0.30 -0.47
N LYS A 171 29.69 0.59 0.11
CA LYS A 171 29.88 1.96 -0.39
C LYS A 171 30.56 1.95 -1.76
N LYS A 172 31.63 1.16 -1.93
CA LYS A 172 32.34 0.97 -3.21
C LYS A 172 31.44 0.33 -4.28
N MET A 173 30.60 -0.63 -3.88
CA MET A 173 29.61 -1.24 -4.79
C MET A 173 28.55 -0.22 -5.21
N ARG A 174 28.03 0.59 -4.27
CA ARG A 174 27.10 1.68 -4.59
C ARG A 174 27.72 2.73 -5.51
N SER A 175 28.99 3.08 -5.32
CA SER A 175 29.67 4.03 -6.20
C SER A 175 30.01 3.46 -7.58
N THR A 176 30.14 2.14 -7.72
CA THR A 176 30.18 1.49 -9.04
C THR A 176 28.81 1.49 -9.72
N PHE A 177 27.72 1.43 -8.95
CA PHE A 177 26.37 1.63 -9.49
C PHE A 177 26.09 3.08 -9.92
N ASP A 178 26.68 4.08 -9.23
CA ASP A 178 26.61 5.51 -9.61
C ASP A 178 27.52 5.85 -10.83
N ARG A 179 28.35 4.89 -11.32
CA ARG A 179 29.20 5.02 -12.52
C ARG A 179 28.63 4.19 -13.67
N ILE A 180 27.48 4.61 -14.20
CA ILE A 180 27.12 4.24 -15.57
C ILE A 180 27.87 5.23 -16.46
N PRO A 181 28.70 4.78 -17.42
CA PRO A 181 29.29 5.70 -18.39
C PRO A 181 28.15 6.47 -19.06
N LYS A 182 28.24 7.80 -19.09
CA LYS A 182 27.54 8.53 -20.14
C LYS A 182 28.23 8.08 -21.42
N GLU A 183 27.60 7.19 -22.16
CA GLU A 183 28.03 6.96 -23.54
C GLU A 183 28.04 8.32 -24.24
N SER A 184 29.18 8.59 -24.89
CA SER A 184 29.52 9.83 -25.59
C SER A 184 28.74 9.92 -26.88
#